data_AF-A0A840S409-F1
#
_entry.id   AF-A0A840S409-F1
#
_cell.length_a   1.000
_cell.length_b   1.000
_cell.length_c   1.000
_cell.angle_alpha   90.00
_cell.angle_beta   90.00
_cell.angle_gamma   90.00
#
_symmetry.space_group_name_H-M   'P 1'
#
loop_
_entity.id
_entity.type
_entity.pdbx_description
1 polymer ?
#
loop_
_entity_poly.entity_id
_entity_poly.type
_entity_poly.pdbx_seq_one_letter_code
_entity_poly.pdbx_strand_id
1 'polypeptide(L)'
;MNRKALFPLSLLTAALLMAGSSQAQTAPTKKEALAAGLIIKFRDGQRAPAAAKAAVQGFRAMGEARGHRVAFDREAAFGKRVIRLAKFVPARELQQLMQDIKNSDATIESVAIDHVARPSMIPNDPGWSEQWDMSDPVGGINAPKAWDISQGFGQRVAVLDTGVLPHADIAANLLPGYDMISDSERANDGGGRDSNASDPGDWEAAGECGFWDPPPTAPGTAPMWPAPSLRWVTTALATPAWPPRPRSCRCAC
;
A
#
# COMPACT_ATOMS: atom_id res chain seq x y z
N MET A 1 78.31 -18.86 52.52
CA MET A 1 78.29 -17.55 51.82
C MET A 1 77.16 -17.57 50.79
N ASN A 2 76.20 -16.64 50.90
CA ASN A 2 75.34 -16.07 49.84
C ASN A 2 74.64 -17.03 48.84
N ARG A 3 73.32 -17.03 48.62
CA ARG A 3 72.33 -15.94 48.57
C ARG A 3 70.90 -16.52 48.52
N LYS A 4 69.98 -15.65 48.91
CA LYS A 4 68.51 -15.76 49.01
C LYS A 4 67.83 -16.02 47.66
N ALA A 5 66.68 -16.70 47.66
CA ALA A 5 65.53 -16.40 46.80
C ALA A 5 64.24 -17.01 47.37
N LEU A 6 63.36 -16.15 47.89
CA LEU A 6 61.97 -16.42 48.22
C LEU A 6 61.13 -16.14 46.96
N PHE A 7 60.23 -17.04 46.59
CA PHE A 7 59.15 -16.79 45.62
C PHE A 7 57.80 -17.08 46.30
N PRO A 8 56.81 -16.16 46.24
CA PRO A 8 55.50 -16.36 46.85
C PRO A 8 54.57 -17.17 45.93
N LEU A 9 53.85 -18.11 46.54
CA LEU A 9 52.75 -18.88 45.92
C LEU A 9 51.57 -17.92 45.65
N SER A 10 51.25 -17.71 44.37
CA SER A 10 50.07 -16.94 43.95
C SER A 10 48.90 -17.91 43.69
N LEU A 11 47.79 -17.72 44.41
CA LEU A 11 46.53 -18.42 44.19
C LEU A 11 45.93 -18.01 42.83
N LEU A 12 45.73 -18.97 41.93
CA LEU A 12 44.91 -18.79 40.72
C LEU A 12 43.45 -19.13 41.05
N THR A 13 42.58 -18.13 41.05
CA THR A 13 41.12 -18.26 41.04
C THR A 13 40.64 -18.68 39.65
N ALA A 14 39.98 -19.84 39.54
CA ALA A 14 39.33 -20.30 38.32
C ALA A 14 37.99 -19.57 38.13
N ALA A 15 37.91 -18.70 37.12
CA ALA A 15 36.65 -18.08 36.70
C ALA A 15 35.91 -19.02 35.75
N LEU A 16 34.76 -19.53 36.20
CA LEU A 16 33.84 -20.36 35.42
C LEU A 16 33.04 -19.46 34.46
N LEU A 17 33.42 -19.42 33.18
CA LEU A 17 32.63 -18.76 32.14
C LEU A 17 31.40 -19.59 31.80
N MET A 18 30.23 -19.13 32.24
CA MET A 18 28.93 -19.61 31.77
C MET A 18 28.73 -19.14 30.33
N ALA A 19 28.85 -20.06 29.37
CA ALA A 19 28.43 -19.83 27.98
C ALA A 19 26.90 -19.73 27.95
N GLY A 20 26.38 -18.51 27.92
CA GLY A 20 24.96 -18.25 27.68
C GLY A 20 24.59 -18.67 26.27
N SER A 21 23.77 -19.71 26.17
CA SER A 21 23.11 -20.12 24.93
C SER A 21 22.28 -18.94 24.40
N SER A 22 22.78 -18.22 23.39
CA SER A 22 21.94 -17.33 22.60
C SER A 22 20.92 -18.18 21.84
N GLN A 23 19.71 -18.28 22.39
CA GLN A 23 18.54 -18.64 21.59
C GLN A 23 18.37 -17.54 20.55
N ALA A 24 18.80 -17.83 19.33
CA ALA A 24 18.47 -17.02 18.17
C ALA A 24 16.95 -16.95 18.07
N GLN A 25 16.40 -15.77 18.38
CA GLN A 25 15.01 -15.44 18.14
C GLN A 25 14.76 -15.61 16.65
N THR A 26 13.93 -16.59 16.29
CA THR A 26 13.45 -16.76 14.92
C THR A 26 12.60 -15.54 14.58
N ALA A 27 13.18 -14.65 13.77
CA ALA A 27 12.46 -13.56 13.14
C ALA A 27 11.20 -14.12 12.44
N PRO A 28 10.10 -13.35 12.39
CA PRO A 28 8.90 -13.77 11.66
C PRO A 28 9.29 -14.15 10.24
N THR A 29 8.97 -15.39 9.85
CA THR A 29 9.30 -15.94 8.53
C THR A 29 8.66 -15.06 7.47
N LYS A 30 9.49 -14.27 6.77
CA LYS A 30 9.10 -13.51 5.59
C LYS A 30 8.36 -14.46 4.65
N LYS A 31 7.08 -14.18 4.37
CA LYS A 31 6.24 -15.00 3.49
C LYS A 31 7.02 -15.29 2.22
N GLU A 32 7.26 -16.57 1.96
CA GLU A 32 8.23 -16.98 0.96
C GLU A 32 7.73 -16.61 -0.44
N ALA A 33 8.59 -15.92 -1.22
CA ALA A 33 8.22 -15.47 -2.56
C ALA A 33 8.02 -16.67 -3.48
N LEU A 34 6.82 -16.79 -4.04
CA LEU A 34 6.50 -17.86 -5.00
C LEU A 34 6.98 -17.49 -6.40
N ALA A 35 7.38 -18.51 -7.16
CA ALA A 35 7.77 -18.42 -8.55
C ALA A 35 6.83 -19.26 -9.43
N ALA A 36 6.47 -18.71 -10.59
CA ALA A 36 5.73 -19.39 -11.64
C ALA A 36 6.65 -20.21 -12.56
N GLY A 37 7.95 -19.90 -12.59
CA GLY A 37 8.94 -20.62 -13.39
C GLY A 37 10.19 -19.79 -13.67
N LEU A 38 10.72 -19.87 -14.89
CA LEU A 38 11.98 -19.24 -15.30
C LEU A 38 11.82 -18.46 -16.61
N ILE A 39 12.56 -17.36 -16.73
CA ILE A 39 12.69 -16.55 -17.94
C ILE A 39 14.13 -16.67 -18.42
N ILE A 40 14.34 -17.15 -19.64
CA ILE A 40 15.65 -17.37 -20.23
C ILE A 40 15.83 -16.36 -21.34
N LYS A 41 16.88 -15.53 -21.27
CA LYS A 41 17.28 -14.62 -22.33
C LYS A 41 18.48 -15.23 -23.07
N PHE A 42 18.35 -15.38 -24.37
CA PHE A 42 19.47 -15.78 -25.24
C PHE A 42 20.23 -14.54 -25.73
N ARG A 43 21.53 -14.70 -25.99
CA ARG A 43 22.34 -13.65 -26.62
C ARG A 43 21.83 -13.39 -28.04
N ASP A 44 21.77 -12.12 -28.42
CA ASP A 44 21.27 -11.71 -29.74
C ASP A 44 22.04 -12.38 -30.88
N GLY A 45 21.30 -12.89 -31.87
CA GLY A 45 21.86 -13.55 -33.06
C GLY A 45 22.51 -14.92 -32.82
N GLN A 46 22.60 -15.40 -31.57
CA GLN A 46 23.28 -16.66 -31.24
C GLN A 46 22.38 -17.89 -31.32
N ARG A 47 21.06 -17.74 -31.48
CA ARG A 47 20.15 -18.90 -31.55
C ARG A 47 18.92 -18.64 -32.41
N ALA A 48 18.72 -19.49 -33.43
CA ALA A 48 17.49 -19.52 -34.21
C ALA A 48 16.29 -19.99 -33.34
N PRO A 49 15.05 -19.56 -33.61
CA PRO A 49 13.87 -19.91 -32.80
C PRO A 49 13.67 -21.42 -32.60
N ALA A 50 13.93 -22.23 -33.63
CA ALA A 50 13.84 -23.70 -33.56
C ALA A 50 14.88 -24.30 -32.60
N ALA A 51 16.12 -23.78 -32.61
CA ALA A 51 17.18 -24.22 -31.72
C ALA A 51 16.93 -23.78 -30.26
N ALA A 52 16.30 -22.63 -30.06
CA ALA A 52 15.85 -22.18 -28.73
C ALA A 52 14.75 -23.12 -28.20
N LYS A 53 13.78 -23.51 -29.03
CA LYS A 53 12.74 -24.49 -28.66
C LYS A 53 13.33 -25.86 -28.29
N ALA A 54 14.36 -26.32 -28.99
CA ALA A 54 15.05 -27.57 -28.65
C ALA A 54 15.79 -27.48 -27.29
N ALA A 55 16.45 -26.34 -27.01
CA ALA A 55 17.12 -26.10 -25.72
C ALA A 55 16.17 -26.24 -24.53
N VAL A 56 14.94 -25.75 -24.69
CA VAL A 56 13.90 -25.80 -23.66
C VAL A 56 13.52 -27.23 -23.28
N GLN A 57 13.61 -28.20 -24.19
CA GLN A 57 13.40 -29.60 -23.84
C GLN A 57 14.47 -30.10 -22.86
N GLY A 58 15.73 -29.67 -23.05
CA GLY A 58 16.81 -29.95 -22.11
C GLY A 58 16.55 -29.29 -20.74
N PHE A 59 16.12 -28.02 -20.73
CA PHE A 59 15.78 -27.32 -19.49
C PHE A 59 14.58 -27.95 -18.77
N ARG A 60 13.61 -28.46 -19.53
CA ARG A 60 12.47 -29.21 -18.99
C ARG A 60 12.94 -30.49 -18.31
N ALA A 61 13.83 -31.26 -18.93
CA ALA A 61 14.42 -32.45 -18.31
C ALA A 61 15.18 -32.10 -17.02
N MET A 62 15.95 -31.00 -17.01
CA MET A 62 16.64 -30.52 -15.80
C MET A 62 15.67 -30.10 -14.68
N GLY A 63 14.53 -29.51 -15.03
CA GLY A 63 13.47 -29.18 -14.08
C GLY A 63 12.78 -30.43 -13.53
N GLU A 64 12.42 -31.37 -14.41
CA GLU A 64 11.76 -32.63 -14.04
C GLU A 64 12.65 -33.51 -13.14
N ALA A 65 13.97 -33.54 -13.40
CA ALA A 65 14.94 -34.23 -12.54
C ALA A 65 15.01 -33.65 -11.11
N ARG A 66 14.57 -32.40 -10.91
CA ARG A 66 14.46 -31.74 -9.60
C ARG A 66 13.02 -31.74 -9.07
N GLY A 67 12.11 -32.50 -9.68
CA GLY A 67 10.70 -32.57 -9.29
C GLY A 67 9.83 -31.40 -9.76
N HIS A 68 10.37 -30.51 -10.61
CA HIS A 68 9.63 -29.37 -11.14
C HIS A 68 9.09 -29.66 -12.53
N ARG A 69 7.82 -30.08 -12.60
CA ARG A 69 7.14 -30.33 -13.88
C ARG A 69 6.87 -29.01 -14.62
N VAL A 70 7.28 -28.93 -15.88
CA VAL A 70 6.94 -27.82 -16.78
C VAL A 70 5.51 -28.01 -17.31
N ALA A 71 4.66 -26.99 -17.20
CA ALA A 71 3.31 -26.98 -17.77
C ALA A 71 3.31 -26.53 -19.23
N PHE A 72 4.00 -25.43 -19.52
CA PHE A 72 4.17 -24.93 -20.87
C PHE A 72 5.40 -24.02 -20.96
N ASP A 73 5.86 -23.81 -22.18
CA ASP A 73 6.84 -22.79 -22.50
C ASP A 73 6.38 -21.95 -23.68
N ARG A 74 6.79 -20.69 -23.73
CA ARG A 74 6.47 -19.78 -24.83
C ARG A 74 7.62 -18.87 -25.18
N GLU A 75 7.63 -18.41 -26.41
CA GLU A 75 8.45 -17.28 -26.82
C GLU A 75 7.88 -15.98 -26.25
N ALA A 76 8.77 -15.10 -25.84
CA ALA A 76 8.47 -13.75 -25.40
C ALA A 76 9.35 -12.75 -26.19
N ALA A 77 9.01 -11.48 -26.10
CA ALA A 77 9.76 -10.44 -26.80
C ALA A 77 11.25 -10.41 -26.39
N PHE A 78 12.09 -9.86 -27.26
CA PHE A 78 13.51 -9.60 -27.02
C PHE A 78 14.34 -10.87 -26.76
N GLY A 79 14.12 -11.93 -27.55
CA GLY A 79 14.90 -13.17 -27.46
C GLY A 79 14.71 -13.93 -26.16
N LYS A 80 13.59 -13.71 -25.46
CA LYS A 80 13.26 -14.38 -24.20
C LYS A 80 12.40 -15.61 -24.45
N ARG A 81 12.64 -16.66 -23.67
CA ARG A 81 11.75 -17.81 -23.52
C ARG A 81 11.26 -17.87 -22.09
N VAL A 82 9.95 -18.05 -21.92
CA VAL A 82 9.33 -18.22 -20.60
C VAL A 82 8.97 -19.68 -20.43
N ILE A 83 9.45 -20.30 -19.34
CA ILE A 83 9.11 -21.66 -18.93
C ILE A 83 8.22 -21.54 -17.69
N ARG A 84 6.99 -22.05 -17.77
CA ARG A 84 6.05 -22.06 -16.65
C ARG A 84 5.93 -23.47 -16.06
N LEU A 85 6.01 -23.54 -14.74
CA LEU A 85 5.85 -24.79 -13.98
C LEU A 85 4.37 -25.11 -13.78
N ALA A 86 4.08 -26.40 -13.54
CA ALA A 86 2.73 -26.88 -13.27
C ALA A 86 2.18 -26.47 -11.90
N LYS A 87 3.05 -26.06 -10.98
CA LYS A 87 2.70 -25.51 -9.67
C LYS A 87 3.64 -24.37 -9.34
N PHE A 88 3.15 -23.40 -8.57
CA PHE A 88 4.03 -22.39 -7.99
C PHE A 88 4.89 -23.02 -6.91
N VAL A 89 6.18 -22.68 -6.91
CA VAL A 89 7.16 -23.19 -5.96
C VAL A 89 7.86 -22.02 -5.26
N PRO A 90 8.39 -22.20 -4.05
CA PRO A 90 9.28 -21.23 -3.43
C PRO A 90 10.44 -20.85 -4.37
N ALA A 91 10.69 -19.55 -4.55
CA ALA A 91 11.72 -19.05 -5.47
C ALA A 91 13.12 -19.60 -5.14
N ARG A 92 13.40 -19.91 -3.87
CA ARG A 92 14.66 -20.54 -3.44
C ARG A 92 14.93 -21.87 -4.13
N GLU A 93 13.89 -22.65 -4.42
CA GLU A 93 14.01 -23.98 -5.04
C GLU A 93 14.50 -23.87 -6.48
N LEU A 94 14.21 -22.76 -7.15
CA LEU A 94 14.63 -22.51 -8.53
C LEU A 94 16.02 -21.89 -8.66
N GLN A 95 16.66 -21.48 -7.55
CA GLN A 95 17.96 -20.81 -7.61
C GLN A 95 19.05 -21.69 -8.21
N GLN A 96 19.13 -22.96 -7.77
CA GLN A 96 20.11 -23.90 -8.32
C GLN A 96 19.78 -24.25 -9.77
N LEU A 97 18.51 -24.56 -10.07
CA LEU A 97 18.06 -24.84 -11.44
C LEU A 97 18.38 -23.69 -12.41
N MET A 98 18.18 -22.44 -11.98
CA MET A 98 18.53 -21.25 -12.73
C MET A 98 20.02 -21.21 -13.06
N GLN A 99 20.90 -21.46 -12.09
CA GLN A 99 22.34 -21.48 -12.30
C GLN A 99 22.77 -22.64 -13.21
N ASP A 100 22.18 -23.82 -13.02
CA ASP A 100 22.49 -24.99 -13.82
C ASP A 100 22.08 -24.80 -15.28
N ILE A 101 20.89 -24.24 -15.54
CA ILE A 101 20.46 -23.86 -16.89
C ILE A 101 21.41 -22.82 -17.47
N LYS A 102 21.73 -21.76 -16.69
CA LYS A 102 22.63 -20.70 -17.13
C LYS A 102 24.02 -21.22 -17.52
N ASN A 103 24.53 -22.22 -16.81
CA ASN A 103 25.86 -22.80 -17.04
C ASN A 103 25.85 -23.91 -18.11
N SER A 104 24.69 -24.49 -18.42
CA SER A 104 24.57 -25.58 -19.41
C SER A 104 24.75 -25.13 -20.86
N ASP A 105 24.61 -23.83 -21.16
CA ASP A 105 24.55 -23.33 -22.53
C ASP A 105 25.14 -21.92 -22.66
N ALA A 106 26.25 -21.81 -23.39
CA ALA A 106 26.97 -20.55 -23.60
C ALA A 106 26.17 -19.48 -24.36
N THR A 107 25.13 -19.89 -25.11
CA THR A 107 24.25 -18.97 -25.85
C THR A 107 23.27 -18.23 -24.94
N ILE A 108 23.12 -18.64 -23.67
CA ILE A 108 22.26 -17.97 -22.70
C ILE A 108 22.96 -16.71 -22.18
N GLU A 109 22.28 -15.57 -22.30
CA GLU A 109 22.72 -14.30 -21.73
C GLU A 109 22.33 -14.19 -20.25
N SER A 110 21.11 -14.59 -19.89
CA SER A 110 20.66 -14.60 -18.49
C SER A 110 19.50 -15.56 -18.27
N VAL A 111 19.38 -16.04 -17.02
CA VAL A 111 18.20 -16.77 -16.55
C VAL A 111 17.70 -16.03 -15.31
N ALA A 112 16.41 -15.73 -15.28
CA ALA A 112 15.76 -15.06 -14.16
C ALA A 112 14.59 -15.90 -13.65
N ILE A 113 14.31 -15.82 -12.36
CA ILE A 113 13.14 -16.44 -11.76
C ILE A 113 11.89 -15.61 -12.12
N ASP A 114 10.86 -16.27 -12.67
CA ASP A 114 9.56 -15.65 -12.95
C ASP A 114 8.76 -15.60 -11.64
N HIS A 115 8.89 -14.51 -10.89
CA HIS A 115 8.19 -14.32 -9.63
C HIS A 115 6.69 -14.11 -9.84
N VAL A 116 5.87 -14.67 -8.94
CA VAL A 116 4.44 -14.37 -8.90
C VAL A 116 4.26 -12.98 -8.29
N ALA A 117 4.07 -11.98 -9.14
CA ALA A 117 3.59 -10.67 -8.72
C ALA A 117 2.09 -10.75 -8.42
N ARG A 118 1.67 -10.06 -7.36
CA ARG A 118 0.26 -9.75 -7.12
C ARG A 118 0.12 -8.23 -7.22
N PRO A 119 -0.99 -7.71 -7.74
CA PRO A 119 -1.30 -6.30 -7.54
C PRO A 119 -1.25 -6.03 -6.04
N SER A 120 -0.56 -4.94 -5.68
CA SER A 120 -0.51 -4.41 -4.32
C SER A 120 -0.61 -2.89 -4.46
N MET A 121 -1.78 -2.33 -4.23
CA MET A 121 -2.00 -0.89 -4.27
C MET A 121 -1.90 -0.33 -2.86
N ILE A 122 -0.82 0.40 -2.62
CA ILE A 122 -0.64 1.24 -1.44
C ILE A 122 -0.55 2.69 -1.95
N PRO A 123 -1.42 3.61 -1.51
CA PRO A 123 -1.36 5.02 -1.90
C PRO A 123 -0.02 5.66 -1.55
N ASN A 124 0.41 6.62 -2.36
CA ASN A 124 1.59 7.46 -2.12
C ASN A 124 1.22 8.83 -1.54
N ASP A 125 0.02 8.97 -1.01
CA ASP A 125 -0.47 10.19 -0.38
C ASP A 125 0.36 10.54 0.88
N PRO A 126 0.82 11.80 1.06
CA PRO A 126 1.60 12.20 2.24
C PRO A 126 0.90 11.93 3.58
N GLY A 127 -0.44 11.97 3.63
CA GLY A 127 -1.24 11.72 4.81
C GLY A 127 -1.59 10.25 5.06
N TRP A 128 -1.18 9.33 4.17
CA TRP A 128 -1.55 7.91 4.24
C TRP A 128 -1.23 7.26 5.60
N SER A 129 -0.11 7.63 6.22
CA SER A 129 0.29 7.07 7.52
C SER A 129 -0.65 7.45 8.67
N GLU A 130 -1.44 8.51 8.50
CA GLU A 130 -2.39 9.00 9.53
C GLU A 130 -3.76 8.30 9.44
N GLN A 131 -4.00 7.56 8.35
CA GLN A 131 -5.28 6.92 8.03
C GLN A 131 -5.28 5.47 8.48
N TRP A 132 -5.14 5.29 9.79
CA TRP A 132 -5.11 3.98 10.42
C TRP A 132 -6.36 3.16 10.06
N ASP A 133 -7.52 3.79 9.93
CA ASP A 133 -8.80 3.19 9.60
C ASP A 133 -8.81 2.48 8.24
N MET A 134 -7.87 2.82 7.35
CA MET A 134 -7.79 2.23 6.02
C MET A 134 -7.01 0.91 5.99
N SER A 135 -6.01 0.74 6.85
CA SER A 135 -5.03 -0.34 6.73
C SER A 135 -4.64 -1.04 8.02
N ASP A 136 -5.01 -0.50 9.19
CA ASP A 136 -4.68 -1.09 10.49
C ASP A 136 -5.21 -2.52 10.59
N PRO A 137 -4.38 -3.49 11.03
CA PRO A 137 -4.75 -4.91 11.04
C PRO A 137 -5.81 -5.26 12.09
N VAL A 138 -6.07 -4.40 13.07
CA VAL A 138 -7.02 -4.64 14.17
C VAL A 138 -8.31 -3.85 13.96
N GLY A 139 -8.21 -2.55 13.69
CA GLY A 139 -9.35 -1.64 13.59
C GLY A 139 -9.66 -1.13 12.19
N GLY A 140 -8.84 -1.45 11.19
CA GLY A 140 -8.99 -0.93 9.83
C GLY A 140 -9.89 -1.78 8.93
N ILE A 141 -10.37 -1.17 7.85
CA ILE A 141 -11.21 -1.83 6.83
C ILE A 141 -10.41 -2.67 5.82
N ASN A 142 -9.08 -2.67 5.93
CA ASN A 142 -8.16 -3.44 5.06
C ASN A 142 -8.34 -3.07 3.57
N ALA A 143 -8.48 -1.77 3.28
CA ALA A 143 -8.68 -1.20 1.96
C ALA A 143 -7.61 -1.57 0.92
N PRO A 144 -6.29 -1.65 1.24
CA PRO A 144 -5.27 -2.02 0.26
C PRO A 144 -5.54 -3.36 -0.43
N LYS A 145 -5.99 -4.37 0.32
CA LYS A 145 -6.34 -5.67 -0.27
C LYS A 145 -7.59 -5.62 -1.13
N ALA A 146 -8.51 -4.71 -0.86
CA ALA A 146 -9.70 -4.51 -1.68
C ALA A 146 -9.33 -3.83 -3.01
N TRP A 147 -8.44 -2.82 -2.98
CA TRP A 147 -7.96 -2.12 -4.16
C TRP A 147 -7.16 -3.00 -5.11
N ASP A 148 -6.52 -4.06 -4.60
CA ASP A 148 -5.89 -5.11 -5.43
C ASP A 148 -6.90 -5.88 -6.30
N ILE A 149 -8.19 -5.83 -5.94
CA ILE A 149 -9.29 -6.50 -6.63
C ILE A 149 -10.08 -5.49 -7.48
N SER A 150 -10.47 -4.37 -6.89
CA SER A 150 -11.23 -3.30 -7.56
C SER A 150 -11.11 -1.97 -6.84
N GLN A 151 -11.07 -0.89 -7.61
CA GLN A 151 -11.10 0.48 -7.11
C GLN A 151 -12.46 1.16 -7.31
N GLY A 152 -13.48 0.40 -7.72
CA GLY A 152 -14.83 0.94 -7.94
C GLY A 152 -15.02 1.68 -9.27
N PHE A 153 -14.15 1.45 -10.27
CA PHE A 153 -14.34 2.03 -11.61
C PHE A 153 -15.74 1.75 -12.17
N GLY A 154 -16.40 2.81 -12.64
CA GLY A 154 -17.77 2.75 -13.17
C GLY A 154 -18.88 2.85 -12.11
N GLN A 155 -18.54 2.74 -10.82
CA GLN A 155 -19.48 2.95 -9.73
C GLN A 155 -19.64 4.45 -9.44
N ARG A 156 -20.85 4.85 -9.08
CA ARG A 156 -21.16 6.23 -8.66
C ARG A 156 -21.73 6.18 -7.26
N VAL A 157 -21.24 7.05 -6.39
CA VAL A 157 -21.70 7.18 -4.99
C VAL A 157 -22.25 8.58 -4.83
N ALA A 158 -23.48 8.69 -4.31
CA ALA A 158 -24.08 9.96 -3.92
C ALA A 158 -23.86 10.18 -2.43
N VAL A 159 -23.38 11.37 -2.06
CA VAL A 159 -23.20 11.80 -0.68
C VAL A 159 -24.26 12.87 -0.40
N LEU A 160 -25.14 12.60 0.57
CA LEU A 160 -26.18 13.52 1.01
C LEU A 160 -25.67 14.18 2.30
N ASP A 161 -25.09 15.35 2.15
CA ASP A 161 -24.43 16.10 3.22
C ASP A 161 -24.61 17.61 2.97
N THR A 162 -23.80 18.47 3.59
CA THR A 162 -23.88 19.94 3.46
C THR A 162 -23.51 20.50 2.09
N GLY A 163 -22.88 19.69 1.23
CA GLY A 163 -22.43 20.09 -0.10
C GLY A 163 -20.97 19.69 -0.34
N VAL A 164 -20.32 20.34 -1.30
CA VAL A 164 -18.91 20.06 -1.63
C VAL A 164 -18.08 21.32 -1.84
N LEU A 165 -16.84 21.29 -1.37
CA LEU A 165 -15.84 22.30 -1.70
C LEU A 165 -15.02 21.87 -2.92
N PRO A 166 -14.57 22.81 -3.77
CA PRO A 166 -13.69 22.51 -4.90
C PRO A 166 -12.24 22.25 -4.43
N HIS A 167 -12.03 21.21 -3.61
CA HIS A 167 -10.72 20.83 -3.11
C HIS A 167 -9.95 20.01 -4.16
N ALA A 168 -8.66 20.31 -4.33
CA ALA A 168 -7.83 19.73 -5.39
C ALA A 168 -7.77 18.19 -5.34
N ASP A 169 -7.83 17.61 -4.13
CA ASP A 169 -7.72 16.16 -3.95
C ASP A 169 -8.99 15.37 -4.31
N ILE A 170 -10.16 16.03 -4.36
CA ILE A 170 -11.42 15.39 -4.72
C ILE A 170 -11.96 15.84 -6.08
N ALA A 171 -11.51 16.99 -6.59
CA ALA A 171 -12.05 17.62 -7.79
C ALA A 171 -12.09 16.68 -9.01
N ALA A 172 -11.08 15.82 -9.17
CA ALA A 172 -11.02 14.84 -10.27
C ALA A 172 -12.06 13.71 -10.15
N ASN A 173 -12.60 13.48 -8.95
CA ASN A 173 -13.55 12.41 -8.65
C ASN A 173 -14.99 12.93 -8.48
N LEU A 174 -15.20 14.25 -8.55
CA LEU A 174 -16.52 14.85 -8.43
C LEU A 174 -17.32 14.76 -9.74
N LEU A 175 -18.61 14.57 -9.57
CA LEU A 175 -19.62 14.64 -10.62
C LEU A 175 -20.59 15.78 -10.28
N PRO A 176 -21.30 16.33 -11.28
CA PRO A 176 -22.37 17.29 -11.00
C PRO A 176 -23.38 16.73 -9.99
N GLY A 177 -23.66 17.53 -8.96
CA GLY A 177 -24.62 17.24 -7.89
C GLY A 177 -25.87 18.09 -8.01
N TYR A 178 -26.64 18.16 -6.92
CA TYR A 178 -27.83 19.01 -6.80
C TYR A 178 -28.00 19.47 -5.34
N ASP A 179 -28.39 20.72 -5.13
CA ASP A 179 -28.75 21.26 -3.82
C ASP A 179 -30.24 21.05 -3.57
N MET A 180 -30.58 20.35 -2.49
CA MET A 180 -31.97 20.05 -2.12
C MET A 180 -32.54 20.96 -1.03
N ILE A 181 -31.74 21.88 -0.48
CA ILE A 181 -32.14 22.81 0.57
C ILE A 181 -33.15 23.80 0.00
N SER A 182 -34.40 23.73 0.47
CA SER A 182 -35.47 24.60 -0.02
C SER A 182 -35.52 25.96 0.68
N ASP A 183 -35.01 26.02 1.90
CA ASP A 183 -35.00 27.23 2.72
C ASP A 183 -33.75 28.05 2.41
N SER A 184 -33.93 29.21 1.79
CA SER A 184 -32.81 30.04 1.34
C SER A 184 -31.95 30.61 2.46
N GLU A 185 -32.51 30.78 3.66
CA GLU A 185 -31.73 31.22 4.81
C GLU A 185 -30.81 30.10 5.31
N ARG A 186 -31.22 28.84 5.12
CA ARG A 186 -30.40 27.66 5.45
C ARG A 186 -29.41 27.29 4.35
N ALA A 187 -29.80 27.50 3.09
CA ALA A 187 -28.94 27.21 1.94
C ALA A 187 -27.71 28.13 1.92
N ASN A 188 -27.84 29.39 2.39
CA ASN A 188 -26.76 30.38 2.46
C ASN A 188 -26.07 30.66 1.09
N ASP A 189 -26.80 30.45 0.00
CA ASP A 189 -26.32 30.58 -1.38
C ASP A 189 -27.13 31.61 -2.22
N GLY A 190 -28.17 32.20 -1.62
CA GLY A 190 -29.02 33.21 -2.25
C GLY A 190 -30.28 32.66 -2.94
N GLY A 191 -30.59 31.36 -2.79
CA GLY A 191 -31.77 30.73 -3.36
C GLY A 191 -32.25 29.54 -2.55
N GLY A 192 -33.23 28.80 -3.09
CA GLY A 192 -33.49 27.43 -2.66
C GLY A 192 -33.15 26.49 -3.81
N ARG A 193 -33.26 25.18 -3.59
CA ARG A 193 -33.05 24.08 -4.57
C ARG A 193 -32.57 24.45 -5.96
N ASP A 194 -31.29 24.18 -6.22
CA ASP A 194 -30.70 24.39 -7.54
C ASP A 194 -29.67 23.32 -7.91
N SER A 195 -29.06 23.47 -9.09
CA SER A 195 -28.10 22.50 -9.62
C SER A 195 -26.66 22.66 -9.09
N ASN A 196 -26.42 23.58 -8.16
CA ASN A 196 -25.11 23.91 -7.63
C ASN A 196 -24.93 23.39 -6.19
N ALA A 197 -24.48 22.15 -6.05
CA ALA A 197 -24.23 21.53 -4.74
C ALA A 197 -22.95 22.03 -4.01
N SER A 198 -22.48 23.25 -4.29
CA SER A 198 -21.31 23.82 -3.61
C SER A 198 -21.68 24.14 -2.16
N ASP A 199 -20.78 23.86 -1.22
CA ASP A 199 -20.98 24.22 0.19
C ASP A 199 -20.58 25.68 0.46
N PRO A 200 -21.52 26.60 0.75
CA PRO A 200 -21.21 27.98 1.14
C PRO A 200 -20.77 28.13 2.61
N GLY A 201 -20.83 27.05 3.38
CA GLY A 201 -20.54 26.99 4.81
C GLY A 201 -21.80 27.11 5.66
N ASP A 202 -21.91 26.24 6.66
CA ASP A 202 -23.03 26.15 7.62
C ASP A 202 -22.73 26.86 8.95
N TRP A 203 -21.92 27.93 8.91
CA TRP A 203 -21.55 28.66 10.11
C TRP A 203 -22.78 29.32 10.75
N GLU A 204 -22.78 29.39 12.09
CA GLU A 204 -23.96 29.79 12.86
C GLU A 204 -23.55 30.81 13.96
N ALA A 205 -24.38 31.83 14.18
CA ALA A 205 -24.22 32.75 15.30
C ALA A 205 -24.82 32.16 16.59
N ALA A 206 -24.37 32.64 17.75
CA ALA A 206 -24.90 32.15 19.03
C ALA A 206 -26.41 32.39 19.17
N GLY A 207 -27.14 31.32 19.54
CA GLY A 207 -28.60 31.34 19.75
C GLY A 207 -29.43 31.37 18.47
N GLU A 208 -28.81 31.07 17.34
CA GLU A 208 -29.46 31.12 16.06
C GLU A 208 -30.24 29.84 15.73
N CYS A 209 -29.77 28.67 16.20
CA CYS A 209 -30.32 27.36 15.85
C CYS A 209 -31.10 26.74 17.02
N GLY A 210 -31.30 27.54 18.06
CA GLY A 210 -32.14 27.21 19.20
C GLY A 210 -31.47 27.52 20.52
N PHE A 211 -32.23 27.26 21.59
CA PHE A 211 -31.82 27.51 22.97
C PHE A 211 -30.63 26.65 23.45
N TRP A 212 -30.27 25.60 22.69
CA TRP A 212 -29.17 24.67 23.03
C TRP A 212 -27.83 25.04 22.41
N ASP A 213 -27.76 26.10 21.59
CA ASP A 213 -26.49 26.65 21.14
C ASP A 213 -25.81 27.39 22.29
N PRO A 214 -24.47 27.28 22.43
CA PRO A 214 -23.76 27.89 23.53
C PRO A 214 -24.01 29.42 23.58
N PRO A 215 -24.12 30.02 24.78
CA PRO A 215 -24.48 31.42 24.96
C PRO A 215 -23.49 32.37 24.25
N PRO A 216 -23.87 33.63 23.98
CA PRO A 216 -23.12 34.61 23.18
C PRO A 216 -21.70 34.98 23.68
N THR A 217 -21.22 34.33 24.74
CA THR A 217 -19.82 34.36 25.19
C THR A 217 -18.93 33.32 24.51
N ALA A 218 -19.50 32.38 23.75
CA ALA A 218 -18.75 31.53 22.83
C ALA A 218 -18.63 32.27 21.47
N PRO A 219 -17.42 32.38 20.88
CA PRO A 219 -17.33 32.75 19.46
C PRO A 219 -18.21 31.79 18.66
N GLY A 220 -18.98 32.30 17.68
CA GLY A 220 -19.90 31.52 16.86
C GLY A 220 -19.26 30.23 16.34
N THR A 221 -20.07 29.21 16.07
CA THR A 221 -19.54 27.96 15.51
C THR A 221 -18.88 28.30 14.18
N ALA A 222 -17.59 27.98 14.09
CA ALA A 222 -16.90 28.02 12.80
C ALA A 222 -17.71 27.17 11.81
N PRO A 223 -17.70 27.51 10.50
CA PRO A 223 -18.35 26.66 9.52
C PRO A 223 -17.87 25.24 9.74
N MET A 224 -18.82 24.35 10.02
CA MET A 224 -18.68 22.95 9.74
C MET A 224 -18.85 22.84 8.22
N TRP A 225 -17.78 23.25 7.53
CA TRP A 225 -17.37 22.51 6.34
C TRP A 225 -17.60 21.04 6.66
N PRO A 226 -18.09 20.21 5.73
CA PRO A 226 -18.01 18.79 5.95
C PRO A 226 -16.58 18.59 6.40
N ALA A 227 -16.41 18.23 7.68
CA ALA A 227 -15.12 17.72 8.04
C ALA A 227 -14.92 16.60 7.02
N PRO A 228 -13.68 16.25 6.69
CA PRO A 228 -13.45 14.91 6.19
C PRO A 228 -13.80 13.90 7.32
N SER A 229 -14.98 13.99 7.96
CA SER A 229 -15.51 13.17 9.06
C SER A 229 -16.47 12.11 8.54
N LEU A 230 -16.94 12.22 7.28
CA LEU A 230 -16.77 11.11 6.36
C LEU A 230 -15.26 10.99 6.05
N ARG A 231 -14.50 10.45 7.02
CA ARG A 231 -13.07 10.19 6.90
C ARG A 231 -12.83 9.19 5.78
N TRP A 232 -12.61 9.71 4.58
CA TRP A 232 -11.47 9.29 3.79
C TRP A 232 -10.46 10.43 3.86
N VAL A 233 -9.27 10.13 4.37
CA VAL A 233 -8.00 10.57 3.75
C VAL A 233 -8.04 11.99 3.15
N THR A 234 -7.83 13.05 3.96
CA THR A 234 -7.16 14.29 3.48
C THR A 234 -6.81 15.27 4.61
N THR A 235 -5.54 15.66 4.61
CA THR A 235 -4.79 16.70 5.36
C THR A 235 -5.37 18.11 5.03
N ALA A 236 -5.29 19.22 5.78
CA ALA A 236 -4.47 19.67 6.91
C ALA A 236 -5.16 20.88 7.61
N LEU A 237 -4.74 21.16 8.84
CA LEU A 237 -5.09 22.33 9.68
C LEU A 237 -4.42 23.64 9.20
N ALA A 238 -5.12 24.78 9.28
CA ALA A 238 -4.70 26.02 9.99
C ALA A 238 -5.51 27.28 9.58
N THR A 239 -5.85 28.10 10.59
CA THR A 239 -6.44 29.47 10.58
C THR A 239 -5.33 30.56 10.47
N PRO A 240 -5.58 31.91 10.42
CA PRO A 240 -6.80 32.67 10.75
C PRO A 240 -7.22 33.93 9.92
N ALA A 241 -8.48 34.34 10.19
CA ALA A 241 -9.07 35.69 10.32
C ALA A 241 -9.53 36.51 9.09
N TRP A 242 -10.83 36.86 9.01
CA TRP A 242 -11.46 38.14 8.56
C TRP A 242 -12.95 38.24 9.09
N PRO A 243 -13.61 39.44 9.13
CA PRO A 243 -14.63 39.91 10.11
C PRO A 243 -16.12 39.69 9.68
N PRO A 244 -17.15 40.11 10.47
CA PRO A 244 -18.39 39.36 10.71
C PRO A 244 -19.59 39.70 9.80
N ARG A 245 -20.45 38.71 9.53
CA ARG A 245 -21.91 38.84 9.37
C ARG A 245 -22.59 37.55 9.87
N PRO A 246 -23.78 37.59 10.52
CA PRO A 246 -24.52 36.40 10.95
C PRO A 246 -25.63 36.07 9.90
N ARG A 247 -26.01 34.84 9.52
CA ARG A 247 -26.67 33.76 10.27
C ARG A 247 -26.91 32.52 9.34
N SER A 248 -26.56 31.26 9.68
CA SER A 248 -27.27 30.07 9.14
C SER A 248 -27.45 28.98 10.22
N CYS A 249 -28.51 28.15 10.14
CA CYS A 249 -28.80 27.06 11.09
C CYS A 249 -29.33 25.78 10.45
N ARG A 250 -28.50 24.72 10.49
CA ARG A 250 -28.65 23.33 10.01
C ARG A 250 -29.73 23.00 8.97
N CYS A 251 -29.25 22.48 7.84
CA CYS A 251 -30.00 21.97 6.70
C CYS A 251 -31.10 20.97 7.10
N ALA A 252 -32.35 21.40 7.01
CA ALA A 252 -33.48 20.48 6.88
C ALA A 252 -33.67 20.18 5.40
N CYS A 253 -33.59 18.90 5.03
CA CYS A 253 -33.99 18.39 3.71
C CYS A 253 -35.48 18.65 3.42
#